data_AF-A0A6A5TFU4-F1
#
_entry.id   AF-A0A6A5TFU4-F1
#
_cell.length_a   1.000
_cell.length_b   1.000
_cell.length_c   1.000
_cell.angle_alpha   90.00
_cell.angle_beta   90.00
_cell.angle_gamma   90.00
#
_symmetry.space_group_name_H-M   'P 1'
#
loop_
_entity.id
_entity.type
_entity.pdbx_description
1 polymer ?
#
loop_
_entity_poly.entity_id
_entity_poly.type
_entity_poly.pdbx_seq_one_letter_code
_entity_poly.pdbx_strand_id
1 'polypeptide(L)'
;MDIQRNDHPLPKYLARHISLGFSSEDIDTFISAVEASQRAEASSLPYLPSEIQFMILDHVPIDYILPWRMVCHGYHDYIDGPLLYQYLTRAQLVGYLGSRTEPSLGRLPSKDYDSFRFLRANFERVEEPPEFTIGAAFPKWRSEQAIFRVKTSWMRRCKHFDERLKASQSSRASWETVLERLELLRDEACHGTLRWCIRLDTAVHELEFPVEALRNSFGVDLSSGRILVQWKNLLFRFLKTETQLRKLLEDKKESVFTYGYREDCLRAVRRQRLRAALNMDDPAHRRISWEMSLMRPLFGKPQYDIPAGKFADLRVAEDNALVVLTFLRKEAAMSKKELAHLQQLASDREHMERELKRIDQDFAKWKCSLFGVPLGSFADKMPELPLNPLNWSDSQRAAEEARVNKWKAQRKMLIQLSQLLGESVETMSVPEDAFDDLGSDI
;
A
#
# COMPACT_ATOMS: atom_id res chain seq x y z
N MET A 1 22.01 33.99 13.21
CA MET A 1 21.34 34.64 12.06
C MET A 1 19.86 34.60 12.35
N ASP A 2 19.33 35.72 12.79
CA ASP A 2 17.93 35.90 13.15
C ASP A 2 17.05 35.87 11.90
N ILE A 3 16.15 34.90 11.82
CA ILE A 3 15.05 34.91 10.87
C ILE A 3 14.02 35.90 11.43
N GLN A 4 13.97 37.10 10.87
CA GLN A 4 12.87 38.03 11.12
C GLN A 4 11.56 37.37 10.70
N ARG A 5 10.79 36.89 11.69
CA ARG A 5 9.37 36.57 11.49
C ARG A 5 8.63 37.90 11.39
N ASN A 6 8.20 38.26 10.19
CA ASN A 6 7.17 39.29 10.00
C ASN A 6 5.84 38.74 10.56
N ASP A 7 5.64 38.88 11.88
CA ASP A 7 4.39 38.55 12.56
C ASP A 7 3.37 39.69 12.38
N HIS A 8 2.93 39.94 11.15
CA HIS A 8 1.66 40.64 10.95
C HIS A 8 0.52 39.64 11.16
N PRO A 9 -0.45 39.90 12.07
CA PRO A 9 -1.55 38.97 12.29
C PRO A 9 -2.40 38.89 11.02
N LEU A 10 -2.40 37.71 10.38
CA LEU A 10 -3.19 37.44 9.19
C LEU A 10 -4.67 37.76 9.44
N PRO A 11 -5.38 38.39 8.47
CA PRO A 11 -6.80 38.66 8.59
C PRO A 11 -7.59 37.40 8.98
N LYS A 12 -8.62 37.53 9.82
CA LYS A 12 -9.37 36.37 10.37
C LYS A 12 -9.93 35.44 9.29
N TYR A 13 -10.26 35.97 8.11
CA TYR A 13 -10.75 35.18 6.98
C TYR A 13 -9.64 34.35 6.29
N LEU A 14 -8.36 34.73 6.44
CA LEU A 14 -7.18 34.00 5.96
C LEU A 14 -6.55 33.08 7.02
N ALA A 15 -6.69 33.43 8.30
CA ALA A 15 -6.14 32.65 9.42
C ALA A 15 -6.64 31.19 9.42
N ARG A 16 -7.88 30.95 8.98
CA ARG A 16 -8.46 29.61 8.83
C ARG A 16 -7.82 28.77 7.71
N HIS A 17 -7.01 29.36 6.83
CA HIS A 17 -6.38 28.67 5.71
C HIS A 17 -5.00 28.10 6.09
N ILE A 18 -4.31 28.66 7.10
CA ILE A 18 -3.07 28.09 7.65
C ILE A 18 -3.30 26.66 8.15
N SER A 19 -4.45 26.41 8.80
CA SER A 19 -4.84 25.08 9.28
C SER A 19 -5.16 24.10 8.14
N LEU A 20 -5.17 24.52 6.87
CA LEU A 20 -5.40 23.70 5.69
C LEU A 20 -4.11 23.25 5.00
N GLY A 21 -2.93 23.62 5.53
CA GLY A 21 -1.63 23.17 5.00
C GLY A 21 -0.96 24.16 4.04
N PHE A 22 -1.40 25.42 4.05
CA PHE A 22 -0.71 26.52 3.40
C PHE A 22 0.35 27.11 4.35
N SER A 23 1.54 27.42 3.82
CA SER A 23 2.58 28.18 4.52
C SER A 23 2.18 29.67 4.57
N SER A 24 2.86 30.45 5.43
CA SER A 24 2.72 31.91 5.39
C SER A 24 3.10 32.46 4.02
N GLU A 25 4.14 31.92 3.41
CA GLU A 25 4.60 32.30 2.06
C GLU A 25 3.54 32.03 0.98
N ASP A 26 2.80 30.92 1.06
CA ASP A 26 1.69 30.65 0.12
C ASP A 26 0.60 31.72 0.23
N ILE A 27 0.30 32.15 1.46
CA ILE A 27 -0.73 33.15 1.75
C ILE A 27 -0.25 34.54 1.32
N ASP A 28 1.01 34.87 1.59
CA ASP A 28 1.61 36.14 1.16
C ASP A 28 1.71 36.23 -0.37
N THR A 29 2.04 35.11 -1.02
CA THR A 29 2.03 35.01 -2.49
C THR A 29 0.62 35.17 -3.04
N PHE A 30 -0.38 34.57 -2.39
CA PHE A 30 -1.78 34.75 -2.76
C PHE A 30 -2.25 36.20 -2.59
N ILE A 31 -1.97 36.83 -1.45
CA ILE A 31 -2.29 38.25 -1.20
C ILE A 31 -1.60 39.12 -2.26
N SER A 32 -0.31 38.87 -2.52
CA SER A 32 0.45 39.59 -3.54
C SER A 32 -0.14 39.41 -4.94
N ALA A 33 -0.64 38.23 -5.28
CA ALA A 33 -1.30 37.97 -6.56
C ALA A 33 -2.68 38.64 -6.65
N VAL A 34 -3.42 38.72 -5.55
CA VAL A 34 -4.70 39.45 -5.47
C VAL A 34 -4.45 40.95 -5.60
N GLU A 35 -3.46 41.51 -4.90
CA GLU A 35 -3.07 42.92 -5.00
C GLU A 35 -2.53 43.25 -6.40
N ALA A 36 -1.78 42.33 -7.02
CA ALA A 36 -1.33 42.47 -8.40
C ALA A 36 -2.49 42.43 -9.41
N SER A 37 -3.50 41.59 -9.20
CA SER A 37 -4.67 41.50 -10.09
C SER A 37 -5.67 42.65 -9.94
N GLN A 38 -5.62 43.39 -8.83
CA GLN A 38 -6.37 44.64 -8.64
C GLN A 38 -5.70 45.87 -9.25
N ARG A 39 -4.44 45.76 -9.72
CA ARG A 39 -3.83 46.81 -10.55
C ARG A 39 -4.52 46.79 -11.92
N ALA A 40 -5.16 47.90 -12.26
CA ALA A 40 -6.10 48.07 -13.36
C ALA A 40 -5.48 48.00 -14.77
N GLU A 41 -4.59 47.05 -15.04
CA GLU A 41 -4.27 46.61 -16.39
C GLU A 41 -5.10 45.36 -16.66
N ALA A 42 -6.18 45.54 -17.43
CA ALA A 42 -7.13 44.50 -17.76
C ALA A 42 -6.41 43.21 -18.16
N SER A 43 -6.70 42.12 -17.44
CA SER A 43 -6.10 40.82 -17.67
C SER A 43 -6.27 40.44 -19.14
N SER A 44 -5.16 40.27 -19.86
CA SER A 44 -5.12 39.86 -21.27
C SER A 44 -5.46 38.38 -21.48
N LEU A 45 -5.86 37.67 -20.41
CA LEU A 45 -6.20 36.26 -20.45
C LEU A 45 -7.65 36.07 -20.92
N PRO A 46 -7.90 35.19 -21.91
CA PRO A 46 -9.24 34.88 -22.35
C PRO A 46 -10.05 34.26 -21.20
N TYR A 47 -11.22 34.84 -20.90
CA TYR A 47 -12.14 34.30 -19.91
C TYR A 47 -12.75 32.98 -20.41
N LEU A 48 -12.41 31.88 -19.74
CA LEU A 48 -13.07 30.59 -19.96
C LEU A 48 -14.41 30.57 -19.21
N PRO A 49 -15.48 29.97 -19.77
CA PRO A 49 -16.71 29.69 -19.03
C PRO A 49 -16.44 28.84 -17.78
N SER A 50 -17.24 29.02 -16.72
CA SER A 50 -17.08 28.32 -15.44
C SER A 50 -17.11 26.79 -15.59
N GLU A 51 -17.91 26.27 -16.50
CA GLU A 51 -18.01 24.85 -16.79
C GLU A 51 -16.68 24.30 -17.28
N ILE A 52 -16.00 25.02 -18.18
CA ILE A 52 -14.69 24.63 -18.71
C ILE A 52 -13.63 24.70 -17.60
N GLN A 53 -13.70 25.71 -16.73
CA GLN A 53 -12.82 25.83 -15.58
C GLN A 53 -12.98 24.66 -14.60
N PHE A 54 -14.22 24.27 -14.29
CA PHE A 54 -14.49 23.10 -13.43
C PHE A 54 -14.06 21.79 -14.07
N MET A 55 -14.26 21.63 -15.40
CA MET A 55 -13.72 20.49 -16.13
C MET A 55 -12.19 20.43 -16.06
N ILE A 56 -11.50 21.57 -16.10
CA ILE A 56 -10.04 21.61 -15.90
C ILE A 56 -9.68 21.14 -14.49
N LEU A 57 -10.42 21.59 -13.46
CA LEU A 57 -10.19 21.17 -12.07
C LEU A 57 -10.36 19.66 -11.87
N ASP A 58 -11.27 19.00 -12.59
CA ASP A 58 -11.45 17.54 -12.53
C ASP A 58 -10.20 16.75 -12.98
N HIS A 59 -9.34 17.39 -13.78
CA HIS A 59 -8.09 16.81 -14.29
C HIS A 59 -6.85 17.24 -13.49
N VAL A 60 -7.00 18.15 -12.53
CA VAL A 60 -5.88 18.56 -11.65
C VAL A 60 -5.53 17.39 -10.73
N PRO A 61 -4.24 17.00 -10.64
CA PRO A 61 -3.83 15.96 -9.71
C PRO A 61 -4.19 16.31 -8.25
N ILE A 62 -4.55 15.29 -7.48
CA ILE A 62 -5.05 15.44 -6.10
C ILE A 62 -4.09 16.17 -5.15
N ASP A 63 -2.79 16.15 -5.42
CA ASP A 63 -1.73 16.80 -4.66
C ASP A 63 -1.54 18.29 -5.00
N TYR A 64 -2.22 18.78 -6.03
CA TYR A 64 -2.24 20.17 -6.47
C TYR A 64 -3.61 20.83 -6.27
N ILE A 65 -4.64 20.11 -5.85
CA ILE A 65 -6.01 20.64 -5.85
C ILE A 65 -6.27 21.70 -4.78
N LEU A 66 -5.65 21.59 -3.60
CA LEU A 66 -5.96 22.48 -2.48
C LEU A 66 -5.68 23.97 -2.76
N PRO A 67 -4.53 24.37 -3.36
CA PRO A 67 -4.29 25.75 -3.77
C PRO A 67 -5.43 26.39 -4.58
N TRP A 68 -6.11 25.62 -5.43
CA TRP A 68 -7.21 26.13 -6.24
C TRP A 68 -8.41 26.60 -5.41
N ARG A 69 -8.59 26.10 -4.18
CA ARG A 69 -9.65 26.58 -3.26
C ARG A 69 -9.47 28.05 -2.87
N MET A 70 -8.26 28.60 -2.99
CA MET A 70 -7.99 30.00 -2.64
C MET A 70 -8.33 30.98 -3.78
N VAL A 71 -8.37 30.51 -5.02
CA VAL A 71 -8.47 31.38 -6.20
C VAL A 71 -9.79 32.14 -6.22
N CYS A 72 -10.92 31.47 -5.99
CA CYS A 72 -12.23 32.09 -5.90
C CYS A 72 -13.24 31.24 -5.11
N HIS A 73 -14.35 31.85 -4.71
CA HIS A 73 -15.41 31.15 -3.96
C HIS A 73 -16.04 29.99 -4.75
N GLY A 74 -16.18 30.14 -6.08
CA GLY A 74 -16.72 29.08 -6.94
C GLY A 74 -15.84 27.82 -6.93
N TYR A 75 -14.51 27.97 -6.98
CA TYR A 75 -13.57 26.84 -6.87
C TYR A 75 -13.62 26.22 -5.49
N HIS A 76 -13.69 27.04 -4.43
CA HIS A 76 -13.85 26.54 -3.07
C HIS A 76 -15.07 25.60 -2.95
N ASP A 77 -16.24 26.04 -3.44
CA ASP A 77 -17.48 25.29 -3.31
C ASP A 77 -17.54 24.06 -4.22
N TYR A 78 -16.97 24.17 -5.43
CA TYR A 78 -16.83 23.04 -6.35
C TYR A 78 -15.91 21.95 -5.79
N ILE A 79 -14.77 22.36 -5.23
CA ILE A 79 -13.78 21.44 -4.65
C ILE A 79 -14.38 20.74 -3.42
N ASP A 80 -15.12 21.44 -2.56
CA ASP A 80 -15.69 20.89 -1.33
C ASP A 80 -16.92 20.00 -1.55
N GLY A 81 -17.60 20.16 -2.67
CA GLY A 81 -18.81 19.42 -3.01
C GLY A 81 -18.58 18.38 -4.10
N PRO A 82 -18.90 18.69 -5.36
CA PRO A 82 -18.84 17.74 -6.48
C PRO A 82 -17.49 17.03 -6.63
N LEU A 83 -16.38 17.76 -6.58
CA LEU A 83 -15.05 17.19 -6.82
C LEU A 83 -14.62 16.24 -5.69
N LEU A 84 -14.82 16.64 -4.42
CA LEU A 84 -14.53 15.77 -3.28
C LEU A 84 -15.36 14.48 -3.31
N TYR A 85 -16.61 14.57 -3.76
CA TYR A 85 -17.46 13.39 -3.99
C TYR A 85 -16.94 12.52 -5.14
N GLN A 86 -16.46 13.12 -6.24
CA GLN A 86 -15.81 12.36 -7.30
C GLN A 86 -14.60 11.59 -6.76
N TYR A 87 -13.76 12.24 -5.94
CA TYR A 87 -12.63 11.57 -5.26
C TYR A 87 -13.11 10.44 -4.35
N LEU A 88 -14.18 10.64 -3.59
CA LEU A 88 -14.78 9.60 -2.76
C LEU A 88 -15.14 8.34 -3.58
N THR A 89 -15.73 8.50 -4.76
CA THR A 89 -16.12 7.36 -5.60
C THR A 89 -14.92 6.54 -6.11
N ARG A 90 -13.74 7.15 -6.20
CA ARG A 90 -12.48 6.50 -6.59
C ARG A 90 -11.67 5.98 -5.40
N ALA A 91 -12.04 6.36 -4.18
CA ALA A 91 -11.31 6.00 -2.97
C ALA A 91 -11.46 4.52 -2.63
N GLN A 92 -10.39 3.95 -2.08
CA GLN A 92 -10.36 2.59 -1.54
C GLN A 92 -9.75 2.63 -0.15
N LEU A 93 -10.41 1.97 0.80
CA LEU A 93 -9.85 1.74 2.13
C LEU A 93 -9.09 0.41 2.14
N VAL A 94 -7.92 0.40 2.77
CA VAL A 94 -7.05 -0.77 2.86
C VAL A 94 -6.71 -1.03 4.33
N GLY A 95 -7.22 -2.14 4.87
CA GLY A 95 -6.87 -2.64 6.20
C GLY A 95 -5.65 -3.54 6.15
N TYR A 96 -4.68 -3.33 7.04
CA TYR A 96 -3.46 -4.12 7.16
C TYR A 96 -3.51 -5.03 8.40
N LEU A 97 -3.36 -6.34 8.17
CA LEU A 97 -3.50 -7.33 9.22
C LEU A 97 -2.33 -7.36 10.19
N GLY A 98 -1.17 -6.81 9.83
CA GLY A 98 0.04 -6.85 10.65
C GLY A 98 1.18 -7.60 10.01
N SER A 99 2.36 -7.49 10.62
CA SER A 99 3.60 -8.10 10.11
C SER A 99 3.62 -9.61 10.36
N ARG A 100 4.40 -10.34 9.55
CA ARG A 100 4.68 -11.77 9.82
C ARG A 100 5.42 -12.00 11.13
N THR A 101 6.07 -10.97 11.67
CA THR A 101 6.70 -11.04 12.98
C THR A 101 5.67 -11.16 14.11
N GLU A 102 4.40 -10.87 13.86
CA GLU A 102 3.33 -11.06 14.83
C GLU A 102 3.05 -12.56 15.01
N PRO A 103 2.98 -13.07 16.27
CA PRO A 103 2.81 -14.50 16.53
C PRO A 103 1.59 -15.14 15.84
N SER A 104 0.49 -14.38 15.73
CA SER A 104 -0.76 -14.83 15.08
C SER A 104 -0.59 -15.04 13.57
N LEU A 105 0.30 -14.28 12.93
CA LEU A 105 0.47 -14.26 11.47
C LEU A 105 1.74 -14.99 11.01
N GLY A 106 2.75 -15.13 11.88
CA GLY A 106 4.00 -15.82 11.55
C GLY A 106 3.84 -17.32 11.32
N ARG A 107 2.75 -17.93 11.79
CA ARG A 107 2.44 -19.35 11.56
C ARG A 107 1.84 -19.64 10.18
N LEU A 108 1.48 -18.60 9.44
CA LEU A 108 0.88 -18.75 8.11
C LEU A 108 1.93 -19.13 7.06
N PRO A 109 1.61 -20.08 6.16
CA PRO A 109 2.41 -20.26 4.95
C PRO A 109 2.54 -18.93 4.19
N SER A 110 3.72 -18.69 3.61
CA SER A 110 4.00 -17.42 2.90
C SER A 110 2.95 -17.04 1.87
N LYS A 111 2.44 -18.04 1.13
CA LYS A 111 1.41 -17.87 0.11
C LYS A 111 0.08 -17.41 0.69
N ASP A 112 -0.30 -17.95 1.84
CA ASP A 112 -1.55 -17.63 2.51
C ASP A 112 -1.49 -16.19 3.06
N TYR A 113 -0.39 -15.83 3.74
CA TYR A 113 -0.20 -14.47 4.27
C TYR A 113 -0.22 -13.42 3.16
N ASP A 114 0.57 -13.58 2.09
CA ASP A 114 0.67 -12.58 1.02
C ASP A 114 -0.68 -12.37 0.31
N SER A 115 -1.51 -13.40 0.24
CA SER A 115 -2.84 -13.33 -0.37
C SER A 115 -3.87 -12.62 0.52
N PHE A 116 -3.64 -12.56 1.83
CA PHE A 116 -4.65 -12.20 2.84
C PHE A 116 -4.30 -10.97 3.67
N ARG A 117 -3.02 -10.57 3.74
CA ARG A 117 -2.48 -9.48 4.58
C ARG A 117 -3.13 -8.10 4.38
N PHE A 118 -3.85 -7.91 3.27
CA PHE A 118 -4.59 -6.69 2.98
C PHE A 118 -6.08 -6.97 2.77
N LEU A 119 -6.89 -6.32 3.59
CA LEU A 119 -8.33 -6.16 3.38
C LEU A 119 -8.54 -4.93 2.50
N ARG A 120 -9.32 -5.06 1.42
CA ARG A 120 -9.68 -3.91 0.57
C ARG A 120 -11.18 -3.69 0.58
N ALA A 121 -11.58 -2.44 0.81
CA ALA A 121 -12.96 -2.00 0.74
C ALA A 121 -13.12 -0.86 -0.26
N ASN A 122 -14.08 -1.01 -1.17
CA ASN A 122 -14.37 -0.01 -2.21
C ASN A 122 -15.57 0.83 -1.78
N PHE A 123 -15.62 2.08 -2.24
CA PHE A 123 -16.81 2.91 -2.07
C PHE A 123 -18.05 2.21 -2.64
N GLU A 124 -19.14 2.19 -1.87
CA GLU A 124 -20.43 1.66 -2.29
C GLU A 124 -21.44 2.78 -2.49
N ARG A 125 -21.66 3.59 -1.44
CA ARG A 125 -22.63 4.69 -1.47
C ARG A 125 -22.40 5.66 -0.31
N VAL A 126 -23.09 6.79 -0.36
CA VAL A 126 -23.22 7.74 0.75
C VAL A 126 -24.52 7.43 1.50
N GLU A 127 -24.54 7.59 2.82
CA GLU A 127 -25.77 7.39 3.60
C GLU A 127 -26.79 8.48 3.31
N GLU A 128 -28.05 8.07 3.26
CA GLU A 128 -29.18 8.97 3.13
C GLU A 128 -29.48 9.61 4.49
N PRO A 129 -29.45 10.95 4.63
CA PRO A 129 -29.81 11.61 5.89
C PRO A 129 -31.17 11.15 6.43
N PRO A 130 -31.30 10.94 7.75
CA PRO A 130 -32.53 10.40 8.35
C PRO A 130 -33.75 11.33 8.21
N GLU A 131 -33.56 12.62 7.94
CA GLU A 131 -34.62 13.64 7.89
C GLU A 131 -35.26 13.84 6.50
N PHE A 132 -35.24 12.82 5.64
CA PHE A 132 -35.84 12.95 4.31
C PHE A 132 -37.37 12.99 4.37
N THR A 133 -37.89 14.20 4.31
CA THR A 133 -39.22 14.48 3.78
C THR A 133 -39.20 14.21 2.27
N ILE A 134 -40.12 13.37 1.81
CA ILE A 134 -40.33 13.01 0.40
C ILE A 134 -40.52 14.31 -0.40
N GLY A 135 -39.53 14.72 -1.19
CA GLY A 135 -39.66 15.86 -2.12
C GLY A 135 -38.49 16.84 -2.23
N ALA A 136 -37.52 16.84 -1.31
CA ALA A 136 -36.36 17.75 -1.40
C ALA A 136 -35.17 17.09 -2.11
N ALA A 137 -34.87 17.52 -3.33
CA ALA A 137 -33.68 17.10 -4.07
C ALA A 137 -32.42 17.72 -3.46
N PHE A 138 -31.75 17.01 -2.56
CA PHE A 138 -30.45 17.41 -2.05
C PHE A 138 -29.32 16.78 -2.87
N PRO A 139 -28.20 17.51 -3.07
CA PRO A 139 -27.06 16.96 -3.76
C PRO A 139 -26.43 15.79 -2.97
N LYS A 140 -26.05 14.73 -3.67
CA LYS A 140 -25.48 13.49 -3.07
C LYS A 140 -24.26 13.75 -2.18
N TRP A 141 -23.48 14.80 -2.48
CA TRP A 141 -22.29 15.18 -1.72
C TRP A 141 -22.58 15.95 -0.42
N ARG A 142 -23.86 16.20 -0.08
CA ARG A 142 -24.19 16.89 1.17
C ARG A 142 -24.02 15.99 2.40
N SER A 143 -24.35 14.71 2.28
CA SER A 143 -24.27 13.77 3.39
C SER A 143 -22.84 13.58 3.90
N GLU A 144 -22.73 13.35 5.20
CA GLU A 144 -21.44 13.30 5.90
C GLU A 144 -20.84 11.90 5.95
N GLN A 145 -21.66 10.86 5.79
CA GLN A 145 -21.26 9.47 6.00
C GLN A 145 -21.25 8.67 4.70
N ALA A 146 -20.21 7.89 4.49
CA ALA A 146 -20.03 7.01 3.35
C ALA A 146 -19.84 5.57 3.78
N ILE A 147 -20.41 4.65 3.01
CA ILE A 147 -20.30 3.22 3.18
C ILE A 147 -19.30 2.68 2.16
N PHE A 148 -18.32 1.93 2.66
CA PHE A 148 -17.41 1.13 1.87
C PHE A 148 -17.69 -0.36 2.09
N ARG A 149 -17.57 -1.15 1.03
CA ARG A 149 -17.81 -2.60 1.04
C ARG A 149 -16.52 -3.38 0.91
N VAL A 150 -16.28 -4.27 1.87
CA VAL A 150 -15.16 -5.22 1.83
C VAL A 150 -15.35 -6.21 0.67
N LYS A 151 -14.27 -6.51 -0.06
CA LYS A 151 -14.30 -7.48 -1.17
C LYS A 151 -14.77 -8.85 -0.69
N THR A 152 -15.79 -9.41 -1.36
CA THR A 152 -16.38 -10.72 -1.03
C THR A 152 -15.37 -11.87 -1.10
N SER A 153 -14.35 -11.77 -1.95
CA SER A 153 -13.27 -12.76 -2.05
C SER A 153 -12.33 -12.73 -0.84
N TRP A 154 -12.13 -11.57 -0.21
CA TRP A 154 -11.41 -11.49 1.06
C TRP A 154 -12.27 -12.09 2.17
N MET A 155 -13.56 -11.71 2.25
CA MET A 155 -14.50 -12.25 3.24
C MET A 155 -14.59 -13.79 3.23
N ARG A 156 -14.68 -14.40 2.04
CA ARG A 156 -14.70 -15.87 1.88
C ARG A 156 -13.40 -16.51 2.38
N ARG A 157 -12.25 -15.94 2.04
CA ARG A 157 -10.94 -16.42 2.51
C ARG A 157 -10.80 -16.28 4.03
N CYS A 158 -11.32 -15.19 4.60
CA CYS A 158 -11.35 -14.97 6.04
C CYS A 158 -12.12 -16.07 6.77
N LYS A 159 -13.34 -16.39 6.28
CA LYS A 159 -14.19 -17.44 6.85
C LYS A 159 -13.54 -18.82 6.75
N HIS A 160 -13.02 -19.17 5.58
CA HIS A 160 -12.32 -20.43 5.38
C HIS A 160 -11.08 -20.55 6.29
N PHE A 161 -10.35 -19.45 6.49
CA PHE A 161 -9.20 -19.44 7.38
C PHE A 161 -9.60 -19.57 8.86
N ASP A 162 -10.64 -18.85 9.28
CA ASP A 162 -11.24 -18.98 10.62
C ASP A 162 -11.71 -20.41 10.89
N GLU A 163 -12.36 -21.07 9.92
CA GLU A 163 -12.75 -22.48 10.01
C GLU A 163 -11.56 -23.43 10.17
N ARG A 164 -10.47 -23.22 9.42
CA ARG A 164 -9.23 -24.01 9.57
C ARG A 164 -8.60 -23.83 10.94
N LEU A 165 -8.63 -22.60 11.49
CA LEU A 165 -8.05 -22.31 12.80
C LEU A 165 -8.90 -22.83 13.96
N LYS A 166 -10.23 -22.97 13.80
CA LYS A 166 -11.09 -23.58 14.82
C LYS A 166 -10.69 -25.01 15.19
N ALA A 167 -9.97 -25.72 14.32
CA ALA A 167 -9.36 -27.02 14.63
C ALA A 167 -8.18 -26.94 15.64
N SER A 168 -7.66 -25.74 15.92
CA SER A 168 -6.53 -25.47 16.82
C SER A 168 -6.87 -24.37 17.83
N GLN A 169 -7.26 -24.74 19.06
CA GLN A 169 -7.74 -23.79 20.09
C GLN A 169 -6.78 -22.63 20.38
N SER A 170 -5.47 -22.87 20.44
CA SER A 170 -4.47 -21.81 20.69
C SER A 170 -4.31 -20.82 19.53
N SER A 171 -4.69 -21.22 18.32
CA SER A 171 -4.60 -20.37 17.14
C SER A 171 -5.83 -19.48 16.95
N ARG A 172 -6.99 -19.88 17.52
CA ARG A 172 -8.25 -19.12 17.43
C ARG A 172 -8.23 -17.78 18.16
N ALA A 173 -7.82 -17.74 19.43
CA ALA A 173 -7.76 -16.50 20.21
C ALA A 173 -6.79 -15.46 19.60
N SER A 174 -5.72 -15.96 18.96
CA SER A 174 -4.73 -15.14 18.26
C SER A 174 -5.30 -14.50 16.98
N TRP A 175 -6.25 -15.15 16.33
CA TRP A 175 -6.90 -14.69 15.11
C TRP A 175 -8.02 -13.70 15.36
N GLU A 176 -8.88 -13.99 16.34
CA GLU A 176 -9.91 -13.06 16.82
C GLU A 176 -9.27 -11.72 17.22
N THR A 177 -8.11 -11.75 17.88
CA THR A 177 -7.33 -10.55 18.22
C THR A 177 -6.93 -9.72 16.97
N VAL A 178 -6.57 -10.37 15.85
CA VAL A 178 -6.21 -9.68 14.61
C VAL A 178 -7.45 -9.01 13.98
N LEU A 179 -8.60 -9.68 14.01
CA LEU A 179 -9.86 -9.14 13.48
C LEU A 179 -10.39 -7.98 14.33
N GLU A 180 -10.36 -8.11 15.66
CA GLU A 180 -10.72 -7.04 16.59
C GLU A 180 -9.80 -5.81 16.40
N ARG A 181 -8.54 -6.04 16.01
CA ARG A 181 -7.60 -4.98 15.60
C ARG A 181 -7.88 -4.42 14.20
N LEU A 182 -8.67 -5.05 13.35
CA LEU A 182 -9.17 -4.38 12.15
C LEU A 182 -10.46 -3.60 12.44
N GLU A 183 -11.27 -4.09 13.38
CA GLU A 183 -12.56 -3.50 13.79
C GLU A 183 -12.45 -2.32 14.76
N LEU A 184 -11.23 -1.93 15.13
CA LEU A 184 -10.98 -0.85 16.10
C LEU A 184 -11.50 -1.14 17.52
N LEU A 185 -11.78 -2.41 17.83
CA LEU A 185 -12.22 -2.88 19.15
C LEU A 185 -11.07 -2.99 20.15
N ARG A 186 -9.82 -3.07 19.65
CA ARG A 186 -8.59 -3.00 20.44
C ARG A 186 -7.76 -1.78 20.11
N ASP A 187 -7.02 -1.32 21.11
CA ASP A 187 -6.04 -0.24 20.99
C ASP A 187 -4.76 -0.72 20.27
N GLU A 188 -3.99 0.21 19.71
CA GLU A 188 -2.74 -0.08 19.01
C GLU A 188 -1.73 -0.75 19.96
N ALA A 189 -1.03 -1.76 19.47
CA ALA A 189 0.02 -2.43 20.24
C ALA A 189 1.20 -1.49 20.56
N CYS A 190 1.50 -0.57 19.65
CA CYS A 190 2.49 0.48 19.78
C CYS A 190 2.00 1.72 19.02
N HIS A 191 2.32 2.91 19.52
CA HIS A 191 1.92 4.16 18.89
C HIS A 191 2.45 4.26 17.45
N GLY A 192 1.55 4.54 16.51
CA GLY A 192 1.91 4.61 15.10
C GLY A 192 2.03 3.24 14.46
N THR A 193 1.30 2.24 14.95
CA THR A 193 1.18 0.96 14.24
C THR A 193 0.21 1.12 13.07
N LEU A 194 0.65 0.77 11.86
CA LEU A 194 -0.21 0.87 10.69
C LEU A 194 -1.40 -0.11 10.77
N ARG A 195 -2.62 0.40 10.65
CA ARG A 195 -3.86 -0.43 10.62
C ARG A 195 -4.69 -0.18 9.37
N TRP A 196 -4.98 1.07 9.06
CA TRP A 196 -5.83 1.45 7.93
C TRP A 196 -5.18 2.52 7.08
N CYS A 197 -5.23 2.31 5.77
CA CYS A 197 -4.85 3.29 4.75
C CYS A 197 -6.08 3.70 3.94
N ILE A 198 -6.02 4.90 3.39
CA ILE A 198 -6.81 5.29 2.24
C ILE A 198 -5.90 5.35 1.01
N ARG A 199 -6.42 4.83 -0.09
CA ARG A 199 -5.89 5.01 -1.44
C ARG A 199 -6.83 5.90 -2.22
N LEU A 200 -6.28 6.91 -2.87
CA LEU A 200 -6.96 7.72 -3.87
C LEU A 200 -6.00 7.88 -5.06
N ASP A 201 -6.45 7.41 -6.22
CA ASP A 201 -5.64 7.35 -7.44
C ASP A 201 -4.30 6.63 -7.21
N THR A 202 -3.18 7.36 -7.33
CA THR A 202 -1.80 6.86 -7.11
C THR A 202 -1.29 7.10 -5.68
N ALA A 203 -1.97 7.93 -4.90
CA ALA A 203 -1.58 8.28 -3.54
C ALA A 203 -2.16 7.29 -2.53
N VAL A 204 -1.36 6.97 -1.51
CA VAL A 204 -1.75 6.12 -0.38
C VAL A 204 -1.18 6.71 0.90
N HIS A 205 -2.03 6.82 1.92
CA HIS A 205 -1.68 7.33 3.25
C HIS A 205 -2.45 6.60 4.35
N GLU A 206 -1.89 6.63 5.55
CA GLU A 206 -2.57 6.22 6.78
C GLU A 206 -3.73 7.16 7.11
N LEU A 207 -4.83 6.62 7.63
CA LEU A 207 -6.03 7.39 7.97
C LEU A 207 -5.76 8.44 9.06
N GLU A 208 -5.39 8.01 10.26
CA GLU A 208 -5.14 8.89 11.41
C GLU A 208 -4.23 8.22 12.44
N PHE A 209 -3.79 9.01 13.42
CA PHE A 209 -3.01 8.54 14.56
C PHE A 209 -3.61 9.06 15.86
N PRO A 210 -3.80 8.22 16.89
CA PRO A 210 -4.09 6.79 16.72
C PRO A 210 -5.39 6.63 15.91
N VAL A 211 -5.55 5.55 15.15
CA VAL A 211 -6.75 5.35 14.30
C VAL A 211 -8.05 5.31 15.14
N GLU A 212 -7.94 4.92 16.40
CA GLU A 212 -9.01 4.83 17.40
C GLU A 212 -9.60 6.19 17.76
N ALA A 213 -8.86 7.29 17.54
CA ALA A 213 -9.41 8.63 17.64
C ALA A 213 -10.59 8.83 16.66
N LEU A 214 -10.68 7.99 15.63
CA LEU A 214 -11.78 7.97 14.67
C LEU A 214 -12.94 7.03 15.05
N ARG A 215 -13.00 6.40 16.23
CA ARG A 215 -14.09 5.44 16.55
C ARG A 215 -15.51 5.99 16.30
N ASN A 216 -15.71 7.30 16.48
CA ASN A 216 -16.99 7.97 16.26
C ASN A 216 -17.25 8.32 14.78
N SER A 217 -16.22 8.33 13.94
CA SER A 217 -16.25 8.77 12.55
C SER A 217 -15.80 7.70 11.56
N PHE A 218 -15.38 6.53 12.04
CA PHE A 218 -14.90 5.38 11.28
C PHE A 218 -15.30 4.09 12.01
N GLY A 219 -16.39 3.48 11.56
CA GLY A 219 -16.91 2.21 12.06
C GLY A 219 -16.61 1.08 11.09
N VAL A 220 -16.10 -0.04 11.59
CA VAL A 220 -15.80 -1.23 10.80
C VAL A 220 -16.62 -2.39 11.35
N ASP A 221 -17.46 -2.98 10.50
CA ASP A 221 -18.18 -4.22 10.77
C ASP A 221 -17.73 -5.28 9.76
N LEU A 222 -16.80 -6.14 10.18
CA LEU A 222 -16.33 -7.20 9.31
C LEU A 222 -17.38 -8.27 9.10
N SER A 223 -18.32 -8.47 10.03
CA SER A 223 -19.37 -9.48 9.91
C SER A 223 -20.26 -9.23 8.69
N SER A 224 -20.67 -7.97 8.47
CA SER A 224 -21.42 -7.54 7.29
C SER A 224 -20.54 -7.06 6.13
N GLY A 225 -19.24 -6.92 6.38
CA GLY A 225 -18.26 -6.38 5.44
C GLY A 225 -18.50 -4.91 5.11
N ARG A 226 -19.12 -4.14 6.01
CA ARG A 226 -19.43 -2.72 5.85
C ARG A 226 -18.46 -1.88 6.66
N ILE A 227 -18.03 -0.75 6.08
CA ILE A 227 -17.21 0.25 6.76
C ILE A 227 -17.91 1.60 6.59
N LEU A 228 -18.25 2.24 7.69
CA LEU A 228 -18.93 3.53 7.75
C LEU A 228 -17.93 4.63 8.07
N VAL A 229 -17.91 5.71 7.30
CA VAL A 229 -16.87 6.74 7.43
C VAL A 229 -17.40 8.16 7.23
N GLN A 230 -17.00 9.10 8.09
CA GLN A 230 -17.15 10.53 7.84
C GLN A 230 -16.17 10.99 6.76
N TRP A 231 -16.63 10.97 5.52
CA TRP A 231 -15.73 10.98 4.37
C TRP A 231 -15.13 12.36 4.04
N LYS A 232 -15.85 13.46 4.31
CA LYS A 232 -15.37 14.81 3.99
C LYS A 232 -14.09 15.16 4.75
N ASN A 233 -14.13 15.01 6.07
CA ASN A 233 -12.98 15.29 6.94
C ASN A 233 -11.81 14.37 6.60
N LEU A 234 -12.09 13.09 6.34
CA LEU A 234 -11.08 12.11 5.97
C LEU A 234 -10.40 12.49 4.64
N LEU A 235 -11.16 12.74 3.58
CA LEU A 235 -10.59 13.12 2.28
C LEU A 235 -9.86 14.45 2.35
N PHE A 236 -10.37 15.42 3.09
CA PHE A 236 -9.70 16.70 3.23
C PHE A 236 -8.34 16.58 3.94
N ARG A 237 -8.27 15.81 5.04
CA ARG A 237 -7.01 15.48 5.73
C ARG A 237 -6.05 14.73 4.81
N PHE A 238 -6.57 13.82 3.99
CA PHE A 238 -5.78 13.11 2.99
C PHE A 238 -5.17 14.05 1.95
N LEU A 239 -5.97 14.92 1.33
CA LEU A 239 -5.49 15.91 0.35
C LEU A 239 -4.44 16.84 0.95
N LYS A 240 -4.65 17.28 2.20
CA LYS A 240 -3.67 18.11 2.93
C LYS A 240 -2.35 17.36 3.11
N THR A 241 -2.41 16.09 3.50
CA THR A 241 -1.22 15.26 3.72
C THR A 241 -0.46 15.00 2.42
N GLU A 242 -1.16 14.70 1.32
CA GLU A 242 -0.50 14.49 0.02
C GLU A 242 0.09 15.80 -0.52
N THR A 243 -0.61 16.94 -0.36
CA THR A 243 -0.06 18.27 -0.73
C THR A 243 1.22 18.58 0.05
N GLN A 244 1.25 18.28 1.36
CA GLN A 244 2.44 18.42 2.19
C GLN A 244 3.58 17.52 1.73
N LEU A 245 3.29 16.26 1.37
CA LEU A 245 4.30 15.34 0.84
C LEU A 245 4.90 15.85 -0.46
N ARG A 246 4.06 16.34 -1.39
CA ARG A 246 4.51 16.92 -2.66
C ARG A 246 5.45 18.11 -2.43
N LYS A 247 5.05 19.08 -1.60
CA LYS A 247 5.89 20.23 -1.25
C LYS A 247 7.22 19.79 -0.66
N LEU A 248 7.18 18.85 0.29
CA LEU A 248 8.40 18.36 0.94
C LEU A 248 9.33 17.64 -0.05
N LEU A 249 8.78 16.91 -1.01
CA LEU A 249 9.57 16.31 -2.10
C LEU A 249 10.28 17.42 -2.89
N GLU A 250 9.55 18.44 -3.35
CA GLU A 250 10.13 19.58 -4.08
C GLU A 250 11.23 20.29 -3.26
N ASP A 251 10.96 20.61 -2.00
CA ASP A 251 11.88 21.31 -1.10
C ASP A 251 13.15 20.51 -0.78
N LYS A 252 13.06 19.17 -0.79
CA LYS A 252 14.16 18.28 -0.40
C LYS A 252 14.85 17.61 -1.56
N LYS A 253 14.55 17.99 -2.81
CA LYS A 253 15.12 17.38 -4.02
C LYS A 253 16.65 17.29 -4.02
N GLU A 254 17.33 18.27 -3.44
CA GLU A 254 18.81 18.38 -3.40
C GLU A 254 19.41 17.98 -2.03
N SER A 255 18.58 17.48 -1.10
CA SER A 255 19.07 17.07 0.21
C SER A 255 19.81 15.72 0.15
N VAL A 256 20.68 15.47 1.13
CA VAL A 256 21.18 14.12 1.40
C VAL A 256 20.06 13.29 2.03
N PHE A 257 20.00 11.99 1.76
CA PHE A 257 18.94 11.11 2.28
C PHE A 257 19.48 9.95 3.12
N THR A 258 18.71 9.56 4.12
CA THR A 258 19.05 8.46 5.05
C THR A 258 18.61 7.10 4.50
N TYR A 259 17.38 6.99 4.00
CA TYR A 259 16.80 5.77 3.44
C TYR A 259 16.59 5.89 1.93
N GLY A 260 16.23 7.10 1.47
CA GLY A 260 16.07 7.44 0.07
C GLY A 260 15.13 8.64 -0.07
N TYR A 261 15.17 9.31 -1.22
CA TYR A 261 14.43 10.57 -1.43
C TYR A 261 12.95 10.49 -1.06
N ARG A 262 12.21 9.54 -1.64
CA ARG A 262 10.76 9.39 -1.39
C ARG A 262 10.46 8.83 0.01
N GLU A 263 11.30 7.92 0.49
CA GLU A 263 11.08 7.28 1.79
C GLU A 263 11.31 8.26 2.94
N ASP A 264 12.38 9.06 2.89
CA ASP A 264 12.65 10.10 3.90
C ASP A 264 11.53 11.14 3.95
N CYS A 265 11.03 11.59 2.79
CA CYS A 265 9.92 12.54 2.75
C CYS A 265 8.64 11.93 3.33
N LEU A 266 8.33 10.67 3.01
CA LEU A 266 7.16 9.98 3.57
C LEU A 266 7.30 9.76 5.08
N ARG A 267 8.48 9.35 5.56
CA ARG A 267 8.78 9.26 7.00
C ARG A 267 8.63 10.61 7.68
N ALA A 268 9.12 11.69 7.08
CA ALA A 268 9.03 13.03 7.67
C ALA A 268 7.58 13.49 7.85
N VAL A 269 6.74 13.38 6.82
CA VAL A 269 5.30 13.70 6.90
C VAL A 269 4.60 12.83 7.93
N ARG A 270 4.90 11.53 7.95
CA ARG A 270 4.35 10.59 8.93
C ARG A 270 4.72 10.96 10.36
N ARG A 271 6.00 11.22 10.64
CA ARG A 271 6.48 11.65 11.96
C ARG A 271 5.87 12.98 12.38
N GLN A 272 5.65 13.91 11.45
CA GLN A 272 4.96 15.17 11.74
C GLN A 272 3.51 14.91 12.18
N ARG A 273 2.78 14.07 11.46
CA ARG A 273 1.40 13.69 11.80
C ARG A 273 1.30 12.97 13.14
N LEU A 274 2.20 12.03 13.41
CA LEU A 274 2.28 11.33 14.69
C LEU A 274 2.49 12.30 15.85
N ARG A 275 3.45 13.22 15.74
CA ARG A 275 3.66 14.24 16.79
C ARG A 275 2.46 15.14 17.00
N ALA A 276 1.78 15.54 15.93
CA ALA A 276 0.61 16.40 16.00
C ALA A 276 -0.59 15.74 16.71
N ALA A 277 -0.62 14.40 16.78
CA ALA A 277 -1.66 13.65 17.49
C ALA A 277 -1.40 13.50 18.99
N LEU A 278 -0.19 13.84 19.48
CA LEU A 278 0.17 13.68 20.88
C LEU A 278 -0.41 14.83 21.72
N ASN A 279 -1.15 14.47 22.76
CA ASN A 279 -1.52 15.39 23.84
C ASN A 279 -0.37 15.51 24.84
N MET A 280 0.31 16.66 24.87
CA MET A 280 1.48 16.88 25.74
C MET A 280 1.14 17.01 27.24
N ASP A 281 -0.14 17.12 27.60
CA ASP A 281 -0.58 17.09 29.00
C ASP A 281 -0.58 15.67 29.57
N ASP A 282 -0.63 14.64 28.70
CA ASP A 282 -0.57 13.24 29.09
C ASP A 282 0.89 12.76 29.27
N PRO A 283 1.28 12.24 30.46
CA PRO A 283 2.60 11.64 30.67
C PRO A 283 2.98 10.54 29.66
N ALA A 284 2.03 9.72 29.21
CA ALA A 284 2.29 8.65 28.24
C ALA A 284 2.67 9.23 26.88
N HIS A 285 1.96 10.27 26.43
CA HIS A 285 2.26 10.96 25.18
C HIS A 285 3.57 11.77 25.24
N ARG A 286 3.92 12.36 26.38
CA ARG A 286 5.23 13.00 26.58
C ARG A 286 6.36 11.98 26.41
N ARG A 287 6.19 10.77 26.97
CA ARG A 287 7.14 9.68 26.77
C ARG A 287 7.25 9.29 25.30
N ILE A 288 6.14 9.13 24.59
CA ILE A 288 6.16 8.83 23.14
C ILE A 288 6.86 9.95 22.36
N SER A 289 6.59 11.22 22.68
CA SER A 289 7.27 12.36 22.05
C SER A 289 8.79 12.30 22.25
N TRP A 290 9.24 11.91 23.45
CA TRP A 290 10.65 11.68 23.74
C TRP A 290 11.20 10.49 22.95
N GLU A 291 10.50 9.35 22.89
CA GLU A 291 10.90 8.19 22.08
C GLU A 291 11.01 8.54 20.58
N MET A 292 10.10 9.39 20.08
CA MET A 292 10.15 9.92 18.71
C MET A 292 11.38 10.79 18.43
N SER A 293 11.99 11.39 19.45
CA SER A 293 13.23 12.16 19.31
C SER A 293 14.48 11.29 19.15
N LEU A 294 14.39 10.03 19.61
CA LEU A 294 15.46 9.03 19.51
C LEU A 294 15.42 8.23 18.20
N MET A 295 14.39 8.42 17.38
CA MET A 295 14.32 7.79 16.06
C MET A 295 15.44 8.29 15.16
N ARG A 296 15.92 7.40 14.27
CA ARG A 296 16.99 7.73 13.32
C ARG A 296 16.67 9.04 12.57
N PRO A 297 17.55 10.05 12.62
CA PRO A 297 17.34 11.29 11.89
C PRO A 297 17.21 11.07 10.38
N LEU A 298 16.35 11.88 9.76
CA LEU A 298 16.11 11.85 8.30
C LEU A 298 17.03 12.84 7.59
N PHE A 299 17.12 12.72 6.28
CA PHE A 299 17.86 13.62 5.39
C PHE A 299 19.37 13.64 5.67
N GLY A 300 19.97 12.46 5.85
CA GLY A 300 21.42 12.30 6.00
C GLY A 300 22.00 12.86 7.30
N LYS A 301 21.14 13.26 8.25
CA LYS A 301 21.58 13.77 9.55
C LYS A 301 22.25 12.65 10.37
N PRO A 302 23.37 12.95 11.07
CA PRO A 302 24.09 11.95 11.85
C PRO A 302 23.22 11.42 12.99
N GLN A 303 23.34 10.12 13.26
CA GLN A 303 22.72 9.47 14.41
C GLN A 303 23.81 9.21 15.46
N TYR A 304 23.62 9.76 16.66
CA TYR A 304 24.57 9.59 17.76
C TYR A 304 24.23 8.38 18.64
N ASP A 305 22.93 8.08 18.82
CA ASP A 305 22.45 7.00 19.68
C ASP A 305 21.43 6.08 18.97
N ILE A 306 21.51 4.78 19.23
CA ILE A 306 20.50 3.79 18.81
C ILE A 306 19.80 3.24 20.05
N PRO A 307 18.51 3.53 20.27
CA PRO A 307 17.79 3.01 21.43
C PRO A 307 17.67 1.47 21.35
N ALA A 308 18.01 0.78 22.44
CA ALA A 308 17.91 -0.67 22.58
C ALA A 308 16.65 -1.10 23.34
N GLY A 309 16.19 -2.33 23.10
CA GLY A 309 15.08 -2.95 23.84
C GLY A 309 13.71 -2.34 23.51
N LYS A 310 12.88 -2.11 24.54
CA LYS A 310 11.47 -1.66 24.43
C LYS A 310 11.28 -0.30 23.73
N PHE A 311 12.35 0.47 23.56
CA PHE A 311 12.33 1.75 22.85
C PHE A 311 12.49 1.60 21.32
N ALA A 312 12.77 0.38 20.85
CA ALA A 312 12.84 0.08 19.41
C ALA A 312 11.46 -0.15 18.76
N ASP A 313 10.41 -0.33 19.56
CA ASP A 313 9.07 -0.70 19.06
C ASP A 313 8.50 0.33 18.09
N LEU A 314 8.68 1.63 18.40
CA LEU A 314 8.27 2.73 17.54
C LEU A 314 9.01 2.73 16.18
N ARG A 315 10.32 2.43 16.20
CA ARG A 315 11.14 2.30 14.97
C ARG A 315 10.66 1.12 14.13
N VAL A 316 10.40 -0.03 14.76
CA VAL A 316 9.88 -1.22 14.09
C VAL A 316 8.49 -0.95 13.50
N ALA A 317 7.63 -0.24 14.23
CA ALA A 317 6.32 0.17 13.75
C ALA A 317 6.44 1.10 12.53
N GLU A 318 7.36 2.07 12.55
CA GLU A 318 7.65 2.93 11.39
C GLU A 318 8.18 2.15 10.20
N ASP A 319 9.21 1.32 10.38
CA ASP A 319 9.80 0.55 9.28
C ASP A 319 8.75 -0.36 8.62
N ASN A 320 7.92 -1.05 9.42
CA ASN A 320 6.83 -1.88 8.92
C ASN A 320 5.78 -1.05 8.15
N ALA A 321 5.38 0.10 8.70
CA ALA A 321 4.42 0.99 8.03
C ALA A 321 4.95 1.49 6.69
N LEU A 322 6.23 1.90 6.63
CA LEU A 322 6.85 2.42 5.42
C LEU A 322 6.99 1.36 4.33
N VAL A 323 7.33 0.11 4.70
CA VAL A 323 7.35 -1.02 3.75
C VAL A 323 5.98 -1.20 3.12
N VAL A 324 4.91 -1.19 3.94
CA VAL A 324 3.54 -1.36 3.45
C VAL A 324 3.07 -0.16 2.61
N LEU A 325 3.28 1.07 3.07
CA LEU A 325 2.86 2.26 2.35
C LEU A 325 3.58 2.38 1.01
N THR A 326 4.89 2.14 0.98
CA THR A 326 5.68 2.18 -0.26
C THR A 326 5.20 1.10 -1.23
N PHE A 327 4.93 -0.11 -0.73
CA PHE A 327 4.33 -1.19 -1.51
C PHE A 327 2.97 -0.78 -2.12
N LEU A 328 2.07 -0.24 -1.30
CA LEU A 328 0.73 0.17 -1.75
C LEU A 328 0.79 1.34 -2.73
N ARG A 329 1.70 2.30 -2.55
CA ARG A 329 1.94 3.40 -3.51
C ARG A 329 2.51 2.88 -4.83
N LYS A 330 3.46 1.94 -4.79
CA LYS A 330 3.99 1.28 -6.00
C LYS A 330 2.87 0.55 -6.75
N GLU A 331 2.05 -0.22 -6.03
CA GLU A 331 0.88 -0.89 -6.60
C GLU A 331 -0.13 0.12 -7.18
N ALA A 332 -0.32 1.26 -6.52
CA ALA A 332 -1.28 2.27 -6.95
C ALA A 332 -0.83 3.05 -8.19
N ALA A 333 0.47 3.31 -8.31
CA ALA A 333 1.08 4.01 -9.44
C ALA A 333 1.24 3.13 -10.69
N MET A 334 1.26 1.80 -10.52
CA MET A 334 1.50 0.88 -11.64
C MET A 334 0.30 0.81 -12.58
N SER A 335 0.57 0.81 -13.88
CA SER A 335 -0.48 0.64 -14.90
C SER A 335 -1.04 -0.78 -14.88
N LYS A 336 -2.29 -0.94 -15.35
CA LYS A 336 -2.92 -2.27 -15.49
C LYS A 336 -2.10 -3.22 -16.38
N LYS A 337 -1.43 -2.69 -17.40
CA LYS A 337 -0.59 -3.45 -18.33
C LYS A 337 0.68 -3.96 -17.65
N GLU A 338 1.37 -3.11 -16.89
CA GLU A 338 2.56 -3.51 -16.13
C GLU A 338 2.22 -4.52 -15.05
N LEU A 339 1.10 -4.35 -14.34
CA LEU A 339 0.65 -5.29 -13.33
C LEU A 339 0.33 -6.65 -13.93
N ALA A 340 -0.35 -6.69 -15.08
CA ALA A 340 -0.61 -7.92 -15.82
C ALA A 340 0.69 -8.58 -16.30
N HIS A 341 1.66 -7.78 -16.79
CA HIS A 341 2.97 -8.27 -17.20
C HIS A 341 3.73 -8.92 -16.03
N LEU A 342 3.77 -8.28 -14.87
CA LEU A 342 4.42 -8.84 -13.68
C LEU A 342 3.75 -10.13 -13.18
N GLN A 343 2.42 -10.19 -13.24
CA GLN A 343 1.67 -11.40 -12.92
C GLN A 343 1.98 -12.53 -13.90
N GLN A 344 2.08 -12.22 -15.20
CA GLN A 344 2.48 -13.18 -16.22
C GLN A 344 3.90 -13.69 -15.97
N LEU A 345 4.84 -12.79 -15.69
CA LEU A 345 6.23 -13.15 -15.39
C LEU A 345 6.34 -14.06 -14.15
N ALA A 346 5.58 -13.77 -13.09
CA ALA A 346 5.52 -14.63 -11.90
C ALA A 346 4.93 -16.02 -12.22
N SER A 347 3.88 -16.07 -13.04
CA SER A 347 3.28 -17.32 -13.50
C SER A 347 4.25 -18.14 -14.37
N ASP A 348 4.94 -17.49 -15.30
CA ASP A 348 5.95 -18.11 -16.15
C ASP A 348 7.11 -18.66 -15.31
N ARG A 349 7.54 -17.94 -14.27
CA ARG A 349 8.54 -18.41 -13.32
C ARG A 349 8.06 -19.66 -12.56
N GLU A 350 6.85 -19.65 -12.01
CA GLU A 350 6.30 -20.83 -11.31
C GLU A 350 6.18 -22.04 -12.25
N HIS A 351 5.87 -21.80 -13.53
CA HIS A 351 5.85 -22.84 -14.55
C HIS A 351 7.25 -23.38 -14.87
N MET A 352 8.22 -22.49 -15.06
CA MET A 352 9.63 -22.84 -15.25
C MET A 352 10.17 -23.66 -14.08
N GLU A 353 9.93 -23.25 -12.83
CA GLU A 353 10.37 -23.98 -11.64
C GLU A 353 9.77 -25.39 -11.58
N ARG A 354 8.49 -25.55 -11.95
CA ARG A 354 7.85 -26.87 -12.01
C ARG A 354 8.43 -27.75 -13.10
N GLU A 355 8.65 -27.22 -14.30
CA GLU A 355 9.27 -27.98 -15.41
C GLU A 355 10.71 -28.40 -15.07
N LEU A 356 11.52 -27.50 -14.52
CA LEU A 356 12.90 -27.84 -14.13
C LEU A 356 12.96 -28.87 -13.01
N LYS A 357 12.09 -28.78 -11.99
CA LYS A 357 11.97 -29.81 -10.96
C LYS A 357 11.59 -31.18 -11.55
N ARG A 358 10.71 -31.20 -12.55
CA ARG A 358 10.34 -32.45 -13.23
C ARG A 358 11.52 -33.04 -14.00
N ILE A 359 12.24 -32.23 -14.76
CA ILE A 359 13.42 -32.69 -15.52
C ILE A 359 14.48 -33.25 -14.57
N ASP A 360 14.73 -32.56 -13.46
CA ASP A 360 15.69 -33.02 -12.45
C ASP A 360 15.25 -34.34 -11.79
N GLN A 361 13.95 -34.54 -11.56
CA GLN A 361 13.40 -35.82 -11.11
C GLN A 361 13.57 -36.94 -12.15
N ASP A 362 13.29 -36.66 -13.42
CA ASP A 362 13.44 -37.65 -14.51
C ASP A 362 14.91 -38.02 -14.71
N PHE A 363 15.80 -37.04 -14.62
CA PHE A 363 17.25 -37.25 -14.67
C PHE A 363 17.77 -38.04 -13.47
N ALA A 364 17.28 -37.76 -12.27
CA ALA A 364 17.63 -38.54 -11.07
C ALA A 364 17.19 -40.01 -11.22
N LYS A 365 15.98 -40.27 -11.74
CA LYS A 365 15.52 -41.64 -12.04
C LYS A 365 16.42 -42.33 -13.05
N TRP A 366 16.74 -41.67 -14.16
CA TRP A 366 17.67 -42.18 -15.17
C TRP A 366 19.04 -42.54 -14.60
N LYS A 367 19.60 -41.68 -13.74
CA LYS A 367 20.85 -41.98 -13.03
C LYS A 367 20.74 -43.18 -12.09
N CYS A 368 19.66 -43.27 -11.32
CA CYS A 368 19.43 -44.42 -10.46
C CYS A 368 19.37 -45.73 -11.27
N SER A 369 18.69 -45.73 -12.42
CA SER A 369 18.64 -46.89 -13.31
C SER A 369 19.99 -47.30 -13.88
N LEU A 370 20.89 -46.35 -14.16
CA LEU A 370 22.24 -46.62 -14.69
C LEU A 370 23.25 -47.05 -13.64
N PHE A 371 23.23 -46.40 -12.47
CA PHE A 371 24.33 -46.51 -11.49
C PHE A 371 23.91 -47.19 -10.19
N GLY A 372 22.62 -47.50 -9.99
CA GLY A 372 22.11 -48.16 -8.78
C GLY A 372 22.21 -47.34 -7.49
N VAL A 373 22.59 -46.06 -7.57
CA VAL A 373 22.79 -45.19 -6.41
C VAL A 373 22.02 -43.87 -6.60
N PRO A 374 21.21 -43.44 -5.60
CA PRO A 374 20.60 -42.12 -5.63
C PRO A 374 21.67 -41.05 -5.43
N LEU A 375 22.05 -40.39 -6.51
CA LEU A 375 22.93 -39.22 -6.50
C LEU A 375 22.09 -37.93 -6.45
N GLY A 376 22.63 -36.91 -5.78
CA GLY A 376 21.95 -35.63 -5.54
C GLY A 376 21.50 -34.89 -6.80
N SER A 377 20.46 -34.06 -6.63
CA SER A 377 19.87 -33.16 -7.61
C SER A 377 20.92 -32.22 -8.25
N PHE A 378 20.77 -31.97 -9.56
CA PHE A 378 21.61 -31.02 -10.31
C PHE A 378 21.10 -29.58 -10.23
N ALA A 379 19.91 -29.37 -9.66
CA ALA A 379 19.30 -28.06 -9.63
C ALA A 379 20.02 -27.16 -8.61
N ASP A 380 20.86 -26.25 -9.12
CA ASP A 380 21.20 -25.03 -8.39
C ASP A 380 19.90 -24.43 -7.84
N LYS A 381 19.84 -24.25 -6.52
CA LYS A 381 18.65 -23.71 -5.86
C LYS A 381 18.34 -22.36 -6.51
N MET A 382 17.19 -22.29 -7.18
CA MET A 382 16.69 -21.01 -7.68
C MET A 382 16.65 -19.98 -6.55
N PRO A 383 16.99 -18.71 -6.82
CA PRO A 383 16.93 -17.69 -5.80
C PRO A 383 15.49 -17.60 -5.27
N GLU A 384 15.33 -17.65 -3.96
CA GLU A 384 14.03 -17.47 -3.33
C GLU A 384 13.57 -16.02 -3.54
N LEU A 385 12.45 -15.85 -4.23
CA LEU A 385 11.83 -14.55 -4.44
C LEU A 385 10.51 -14.43 -3.68
N PRO A 386 10.13 -13.20 -3.27
CA PRO A 386 8.79 -12.96 -2.76
C PRO A 386 7.72 -13.44 -3.75
N LEU A 387 6.65 -14.06 -3.25
CA LEU A 387 5.58 -14.59 -4.11
C LEU A 387 4.85 -13.50 -4.88
N ASN A 388 4.71 -12.31 -4.29
CA ASN A 388 4.12 -11.18 -4.97
C ASN A 388 5.18 -10.44 -5.80
N PRO A 389 5.06 -10.40 -7.14
CA PRO A 389 6.06 -9.77 -8.01
C PRO A 389 6.19 -8.26 -7.81
N LEU A 390 5.22 -7.61 -7.18
CA LEU A 390 5.31 -6.20 -6.82
C LEU A 390 6.40 -5.93 -5.78
N ASN A 391 6.76 -6.92 -4.96
CA ASN A 391 7.84 -6.83 -3.98
C ASN A 391 9.22 -7.00 -4.62
N TRP A 392 9.32 -7.38 -5.90
CA TRP A 392 10.61 -7.55 -6.56
C TRP A 392 11.26 -6.18 -6.77
N SER A 393 12.57 -6.11 -6.48
CA SER A 393 13.38 -4.97 -6.92
C SER A 393 13.47 -4.95 -8.44
N ASP A 394 13.80 -3.79 -9.02
CA ASP A 394 13.95 -3.67 -10.48
C ASP A 394 15.08 -4.57 -11.00
N SER A 395 16.15 -4.75 -10.21
CA SER A 395 17.23 -5.68 -10.51
C SER A 395 16.78 -7.15 -10.48
N GLN A 396 15.97 -7.54 -9.49
CA GLN A 396 15.39 -8.89 -9.40
C GLN A 396 14.47 -9.13 -10.60
N ARG A 397 13.59 -8.18 -10.90
CA ARG A 397 12.68 -8.25 -12.05
C ARG A 397 13.46 -8.46 -13.36
N ALA A 398 14.46 -7.63 -13.63
CA ALA A 398 15.26 -7.74 -14.86
C ALA A 398 15.99 -9.09 -14.96
N ALA A 399 16.54 -9.59 -13.85
CA ALA A 399 17.18 -10.90 -13.80
C ALA A 399 16.20 -12.05 -14.06
N GLU A 400 14.98 -11.97 -13.52
CA GLU A 400 13.94 -12.98 -13.77
C GLU A 400 13.39 -12.92 -15.20
N GLU A 401 13.20 -11.73 -15.76
CA GLU A 401 12.82 -11.57 -17.17
C GLU A 401 13.86 -12.24 -18.07
N ALA A 402 15.15 -11.99 -17.83
CA ALA A 402 16.23 -12.63 -18.58
C ALA A 402 16.22 -14.17 -18.42
N ARG A 403 16.03 -14.68 -17.19
CA ARG A 403 16.00 -16.12 -16.92
C ARG A 403 14.80 -16.80 -17.59
N VAL A 404 13.60 -16.24 -17.43
CA VAL A 404 12.38 -16.76 -18.05
C VAL A 404 12.50 -16.72 -19.58
N ASN A 405 13.06 -15.65 -20.16
CA ASN A 405 13.27 -15.57 -21.61
C ASN A 405 14.25 -16.64 -22.11
N LYS A 406 15.36 -16.87 -21.38
CA LYS A 406 16.30 -17.96 -21.70
C LYS A 406 15.63 -19.33 -21.62
N TRP A 407 14.85 -19.59 -20.56
CA TRP A 407 14.11 -20.84 -20.42
C TRP A 407 13.09 -21.01 -21.55
N LYS A 408 12.30 -19.99 -21.90
CA LYS A 408 11.35 -20.04 -23.02
C LYS A 408 12.04 -20.37 -24.34
N ALA A 409 13.21 -19.78 -24.60
CA ALA A 409 14.01 -20.09 -25.80
C ALA A 409 14.53 -21.53 -25.81
N GLN A 410 14.88 -22.08 -24.66
CA GLN A 410 15.42 -23.45 -24.51
C GLN A 410 14.34 -24.52 -24.30
N ARG A 411 13.08 -24.11 -24.11
CA ARG A 411 11.98 -25.00 -23.67
C ARG A 411 11.77 -26.20 -24.58
N LYS A 412 11.82 -26.00 -25.90
CA LYS A 412 11.66 -27.10 -26.87
C LYS A 412 12.75 -28.16 -26.71
N MET A 413 14.00 -27.74 -26.56
CA MET A 413 15.14 -28.64 -26.32
C MET A 413 15.02 -29.36 -24.98
N LEU A 414 14.61 -28.66 -23.92
CA LEU A 414 14.39 -29.25 -22.59
C LEU A 414 13.31 -30.34 -22.61
N ILE A 415 12.22 -30.12 -23.35
CA ILE A 415 11.16 -31.11 -23.53
C ILE A 415 11.68 -32.35 -24.27
N GLN A 416 12.44 -32.16 -25.35
CA GLN A 416 13.05 -33.28 -26.09
C GLN A 416 14.00 -34.08 -25.21
N LEU A 417 14.82 -33.42 -24.40
CA LEU A 417 15.75 -34.07 -23.49
C LEU A 417 15.01 -34.85 -22.38
N SER A 418 13.93 -34.30 -21.83
CA SER A 418 13.06 -35.01 -20.88
C SER A 418 12.40 -36.25 -21.50
N GLN A 419 11.94 -36.17 -22.75
CA GLN A 419 11.38 -37.31 -23.48
C GLN A 419 12.43 -38.41 -23.69
N LEU A 420 13.62 -38.05 -24.16
CA LEU A 420 14.73 -39.00 -24.34
C LEU A 420 15.15 -39.67 -23.03
N LEU A 421 15.19 -38.93 -21.92
CA LEU A 421 15.46 -39.50 -20.60
C LEU A 421 14.37 -40.49 -20.17
N GLY A 422 13.10 -40.15 -20.43
CA GLY A 422 11.97 -41.04 -20.16
C GLY A 422 12.04 -42.35 -20.96
N GLU A 423 12.23 -42.25 -22.28
CA GLU A 423 12.37 -43.39 -23.18
C GLU A 423 13.58 -44.27 -22.82
N SER A 424 14.70 -43.64 -22.45
CA SER A 424 15.90 -44.37 -22.00
C SER A 424 15.66 -45.13 -20.71
N VAL A 425 14.95 -44.54 -19.74
CA VAL A 425 14.59 -45.25 -18.49
C VAL A 425 13.68 -46.43 -18.80
N GLU A 426 12.68 -46.25 -19.65
CA GLU A 426 11.75 -47.31 -20.03
C GLU A 426 12.47 -48.49 -20.71
N THR A 427 13.37 -48.19 -21.64
CA THR A 427 14.19 -49.20 -22.34
C THR A 427 15.13 -49.94 -21.38
N MET A 428 15.70 -49.25 -20.39
CA MET A 428 16.58 -49.85 -19.38
C MET A 428 15.82 -50.64 -18.31
N SER A 429 14.51 -50.45 -18.20
CA SER A 429 13.64 -51.17 -17.27
C SER A 429 13.00 -52.42 -17.86
N VAL A 430 13.36 -52.80 -19.09
CA VAL A 430 12.92 -54.06 -19.71
C VAL A 430 13.49 -55.23 -18.89
N PRO A 431 12.65 -56.16 -18.39
CA PRO A 431 13.12 -57.30 -17.60
C PRO A 431 14.09 -58.18 -18.40
N GLU A 432 15.10 -58.75 -17.74
CA GLU A 432 16.07 -59.68 -18.36
C GLU A 432 15.37 -60.88 -19.03
N ASP A 433 14.19 -61.28 -18.55
CA ASP A 433 13.35 -62.35 -19.11
C ASP A 433 12.76 -62.05 -20.49
N ALA A 434 12.87 -60.82 -21.01
CA ALA A 434 12.31 -60.45 -22.32
C ALA A 434 13.16 -60.95 -23.52
N PHE A 435 14.36 -61.47 -23.27
CA PHE A 435 15.28 -61.98 -24.30
C PHE A 435 15.50 -63.50 -24.23
N ASP A 436 14.89 -64.21 -23.26
CA ASP A 436 15.04 -65.66 -23.08
C ASP A 436 14.11 -66.51 -23.97
N ASP A 437 13.22 -65.89 -24.77
CA ASP A 437 12.29 -66.59 -25.67
C ASP A 437 12.82 -66.76 -27.12
N LEU A 438 14.13 -66.62 -27.36
CA LEU A 438 14.75 -67.09 -28.60
C LEU A 438 15.16 -68.56 -28.41
N GLY A 439 14.22 -69.45 -28.72
CA GLY A 439 14.39 -70.89 -28.71
C GLY A 439 15.72 -71.33 -29.34
N SER A 440 16.57 -71.92 -28.51
CA SER A 440 17.68 -72.77 -28.97
C SER A 440 17.12 -74.14 -29.34
N ASP A 441 16.49 -74.23 -30.51
CA ASP A 441 16.47 -75.47 -31.26
C ASP A 441 17.79 -75.56 -32.04
N ILE A 442 18.74 -76.35 -31.51
CA ILE A 442 19.64 -77.34 -32.15
C ILE A 442 20.82 -77.63 -31.21
#